data_AF-D5EFA4-F1
#
_entry.id   AF-D5EFA4-F1
#
_cell.length_a   1.000
_cell.length_b   1.000
_cell.length_c   1.000
_cell.angle_alpha   90.00
_cell.angle_beta   90.00
_cell.angle_gamma   90.00
#
_symmetry.space_group_name_H-M   'P 1'
#
loop_
_entity.id
_entity.type
_entity.pdbx_description
1 polymer ?
#
loop_
_entity_poly.entity_id
_entity_poly.type
_entity_poly.pdbx_seq_one_letter_code
_entity_poly.pdbx_strand_id
1 'polypeptide(L)'
;MKHELNKPLTFEGKEYKDINVPLESLTGDDIVVAEREFVATGNAAGVAETSKAFQAYVAARAAKVPVELILSLGAKDFTAITLQVQNFLLMQD
;
A
#
# COMPACT_ATOMS: atom_id res chain seq x y z
N MET A 1 3.38 9.93 -2.86
CA MET A 1 4.76 10.07 -2.34
C MET A 1 5.68 9.07 -3.03
N LYS A 2 7.00 9.37 -3.08
CA LYS A 2 8.03 8.46 -3.58
C LYS A 2 8.82 7.90 -2.40
N HIS A 3 8.92 6.58 -2.29
CA HIS A 3 9.65 5.89 -1.21
C HIS A 3 10.89 5.20 -1.78
N GLU A 4 12.08 5.67 -1.40
CA GLU A 4 13.34 4.99 -1.74
C GLU A 4 13.50 3.75 -0.85
N LEU A 5 13.75 2.59 -1.46
CA LEU A 5 13.90 1.34 -0.72
C LEU A 5 15.25 1.28 -0.03
N ASN A 6 15.25 0.79 1.22
CA ASN A 6 16.49 0.59 1.97
C ASN A 6 17.43 -0.41 1.27
N LYS A 7 16.87 -1.37 0.53
CA LYS A 7 17.58 -2.32 -0.32
C LYS A 7 16.78 -2.54 -1.60
N PRO A 8 17.41 -2.70 -2.77
CA PRO A 8 16.69 -3.06 -3.98
C PRO A 8 15.91 -4.37 -3.80
N LEU A 9 14.69 -4.41 -4.32
CA LEU A 9 13.83 -5.59 -4.34
C LEU A 9 13.75 -6.13 -5.77
N THR A 10 13.98 -7.42 -5.96
CA THR A 10 13.65 -8.08 -7.23
C THR A 10 12.28 -8.75 -7.09
N PHE A 11 11.34 -8.36 -7.94
CA PHE A 11 9.99 -8.91 -7.99
C PHE A 11 9.62 -9.18 -9.45
N GLU A 12 9.17 -10.40 -9.76
CA GLU A 12 8.81 -10.83 -11.12
C GLU A 12 9.88 -10.51 -12.18
N GLY A 13 11.17 -10.66 -11.82
CA GLY A 13 12.30 -10.42 -12.72
C GLY A 13 12.64 -8.94 -12.95
N LYS A 14 11.95 -8.02 -12.28
CA LYS A 14 12.25 -6.58 -12.30
C LYS A 14 12.86 -6.14 -10.97
N GLU A 15 13.94 -5.35 -11.05
CA GLU A 15 14.53 -4.69 -9.89
C GLU A 15 13.82 -3.35 -9.61
N TYR A 16 13.44 -3.16 -8.35
CA TYR A 16 12.85 -1.94 -7.81
C TYR A 16 13.83 -1.32 -6.82
N LYS A 17 14.09 -0.03 -6.98
CA LYS A 17 14.89 0.79 -6.05
C LYS A 17 14.04 1.78 -5.27
N ASP A 18 12.87 2.09 -5.80
CA ASP A 18 11.88 2.96 -5.20
C ASP A 18 10.46 2.49 -5.57
N ILE A 19 9.49 2.95 -4.80
CA ILE A 19 8.06 2.77 -5.05
C ILE A 19 7.41 4.15 -5.04
N ASN A 20 6.70 4.49 -6.12
CA ASN A 20 5.89 5.70 -6.18
C ASN A 20 4.43 5.37 -5.86
N VAL A 21 3.89 6.01 -4.83
CA VAL A 21 2.54 5.81 -4.29
C VAL A 21 1.76 7.15 -4.36
N PRO A 22 1.19 7.53 -5.52
CA PRO A 22 0.48 8.80 -5.71
C PRO A 22 -0.94 8.79 -5.08
N LEU A 23 -1.03 8.86 -3.76
CA LEU A 23 -2.30 8.77 -3.00
C LEU A 23 -3.36 9.80 -3.42
N GLU A 24 -2.95 11.03 -3.75
CA GLU A 24 -3.85 12.09 -4.25
C GLU A 24 -4.56 11.76 -5.58
N SER A 25 -4.08 10.74 -6.29
CA SER A 25 -4.72 10.29 -7.54
C SER A 25 -5.85 9.29 -7.33
N LEU A 26 -6.04 8.82 -6.09
CA LEU A 26 -7.08 7.86 -5.75
C LEU A 26 -8.46 8.50 -5.76
N THR A 27 -9.44 7.73 -6.21
CA THR A 27 -10.86 8.07 -6.13
C THR A 27 -11.55 7.28 -5.02
N GLY A 28 -12.81 7.61 -4.73
CA GLY A 28 -13.61 6.82 -3.79
C GLY A 28 -13.81 5.37 -4.24
N ASP A 29 -13.92 5.12 -5.55
CA ASP A 29 -14.03 3.75 -6.09
C ASP A 29 -12.76 2.95 -5.79
N ASP A 30 -11.59 3.58 -5.90
CA ASP A 30 -10.32 2.92 -5.60
C ASP A 30 -10.26 2.42 -4.15
N ILE A 31 -10.74 3.23 -3.20
CA ILE A 31 -10.79 2.85 -1.78
C ILE A 31 -11.73 1.67 -1.56
N VAL A 32 -12.95 1.72 -2.13
CA VAL A 32 -13.95 0.67 -1.99
C VAL A 32 -13.50 -0.65 -2.63
N VAL A 33 -12.85 -0.60 -3.79
CA VAL A 33 -12.33 -1.81 -4.43
C VAL A 33 -11.16 -2.39 -3.63
N ALA A 34 -10.24 -1.56 -3.12
CA ALA A 34 -9.17 -2.03 -2.24
C ALA A 34 -9.72 -2.72 -0.98
N GLU A 35 -10.82 -2.22 -0.42
CA GLU A 35 -11.46 -2.84 0.75
C GLU A 35 -12.09 -4.18 0.40
N ARG A 36 -12.78 -4.26 -0.75
CA ARG A 36 -13.35 -5.54 -1.24
C ARG A 36 -12.27 -6.59 -1.47
N GLU A 37 -11.15 -6.21 -2.07
CA GLU A 37 -10.01 -7.11 -2.29
C GLU A 37 -9.41 -7.59 -0.96
N PHE A 38 -9.24 -6.68 0.01
CA PHE A 38 -8.79 -7.01 1.36
C PHE A 38 -9.74 -7.98 2.09
N VAL A 39 -11.05 -7.73 2.03
CA VAL A 39 -12.05 -8.61 2.67
C VAL A 39 -12.14 -9.97 1.97
N ALA A 40 -11.96 -10.01 0.65
CA ALA A 40 -11.98 -11.24 -0.13
C ALA A 40 -10.87 -12.24 0.28
N THR A 41 -9.80 -11.79 0.95
CA THR A 41 -8.77 -12.69 1.49
C THR A 41 -9.16 -13.33 2.83
N GLY A 42 -10.41 -13.17 3.28
CA GLY A 42 -10.89 -13.66 4.58
C GLY A 42 -10.42 -12.82 5.77
N ASN A 43 -9.80 -11.66 5.51
CA ASN A 43 -9.41 -10.72 6.56
C ASN A 43 -10.55 -9.73 6.85
N ALA A 44 -10.59 -9.25 8.08
CA ALA A 44 -11.45 -8.14 8.49
C ALA A 44 -10.68 -7.23 9.44
N ALA A 45 -10.97 -5.93 9.39
CA ALA A 45 -10.39 -4.95 10.29
C ALA A 45 -11.52 -4.24 11.04
N GLY A 46 -11.35 -4.00 12.34
CA GLY A 46 -12.31 -3.19 13.10
C GLY A 46 -12.32 -1.73 12.67
N VAL A 47 -11.14 -1.20 12.30
CA VAL A 47 -10.96 0.12 11.69
C VAL A 47 -10.00 -0.06 10.52
N ALA A 48 -10.54 -0.04 9.29
CA ALA A 48 -9.80 -0.36 8.07
C ALA A 48 -8.55 0.51 7.91
N GLU A 49 -8.68 1.81 8.19
CA GLU A 49 -7.65 2.84 8.09
C GLU A 49 -6.43 2.57 8.99
N THR A 50 -6.55 1.66 9.98
CA THR A 50 -5.45 1.24 10.86
C THR A 50 -4.85 -0.13 10.51
N SER A 51 -5.44 -0.84 9.56
CA SER A 51 -4.97 -2.15 9.12
C SER A 51 -3.83 -2.01 8.12
N LYS A 52 -2.63 -2.51 8.47
CA LYS A 52 -1.48 -2.56 7.55
C LYS A 52 -1.75 -3.37 6.30
N ALA A 53 -2.57 -4.41 6.40
CA ALA A 53 -2.95 -5.21 5.25
C ALA A 53 -3.83 -4.39 4.29
N PHE A 54 -4.86 -3.70 4.79
CA PHE A 54 -5.69 -2.82 3.96
C PHE A 54 -4.89 -1.66 3.36
N GLN A 55 -4.03 -1.02 4.16
CA GLN A 55 -3.12 0.03 3.69
C GLN A 55 -2.22 -0.45 2.54
N ALA A 56 -1.83 -1.73 2.53
CA ALA A 56 -1.07 -2.31 1.43
C ALA A 56 -1.88 -2.39 0.12
N TYR A 57 -3.17 -2.75 0.18
CA TYR A 57 -4.06 -2.73 -0.99
C TYR A 57 -4.23 -1.31 -1.55
N VAL A 58 -4.43 -0.33 -0.67
CA VAL A 58 -4.54 1.08 -1.06
C VAL A 58 -3.23 1.57 -1.70
N ALA A 59 -2.07 1.25 -1.09
CA ALA A 59 -0.77 1.58 -1.66
C ALA A 59 -0.56 0.95 -3.04
N ALA A 60 -0.87 -0.34 -3.18
CA ALA A 60 -0.71 -1.08 -4.43
C ALA A 60 -1.55 -0.48 -5.55
N ARG A 61 -2.79 -0.11 -5.24
CA ARG A 61 -3.70 0.55 -6.17
C ARG A 61 -3.18 1.91 -6.62
N ALA A 62 -2.74 2.75 -5.68
CA ALA A 62 -2.14 4.05 -6.01
C ALA A 62 -0.89 3.89 -6.89
N ALA A 63 -0.03 2.94 -6.54
CA ALA A 63 1.21 2.64 -7.27
C ALA A 63 0.99 1.89 -8.60
N LYS A 64 -0.24 1.40 -8.86
CA LYS A 64 -0.60 0.57 -10.02
C LYS A 64 0.29 -0.68 -10.14
N VAL A 65 0.47 -1.37 -9.02
CA VAL A 65 1.27 -2.60 -8.88
C VAL A 65 0.45 -3.70 -8.19
N PRO A 66 0.84 -4.97 -8.33
CA PRO A 66 0.26 -6.05 -7.52
C PRO A 66 0.47 -5.81 -6.02
N VAL A 67 -0.49 -6.19 -5.19
CA VAL A 67 -0.37 -6.04 -3.72
C VAL A 67 0.78 -6.87 -3.17
N GLU A 68 1.09 -7.99 -3.81
CA GLU A 68 2.21 -8.87 -3.51
C GLU A 68 3.55 -8.13 -3.58
N LEU A 69 3.71 -7.15 -4.48
CA LEU A 69 4.91 -6.32 -4.53
C LEU A 69 5.04 -5.54 -3.21
N ILE A 70 3.97 -4.88 -2.77
CA ILE A 70 3.95 -4.09 -1.53
C ILE A 70 4.19 -4.99 -0.32
N LEU A 71 3.57 -6.17 -0.28
CA LEU A 71 3.73 -7.15 0.80
C LEU A 71 5.12 -7.80 0.82
N SER A 72 5.82 -7.83 -0.32
CA SER A 72 7.19 -8.36 -0.42
C SER A 72 8.29 -7.37 0.01
N LEU A 73 7.92 -6.11 0.29
CA LEU A 73 8.86 -5.10 0.74
C LEU A 73 9.49 -5.48 2.09
N GLY A 74 10.73 -5.02 2.30
CA GLY A 74 11.37 -5.14 3.61
C GLY A 74 10.54 -4.45 4.69
N ALA A 75 10.51 -5.02 5.90
CA ALA A 75 9.61 -4.57 6.97
C ALA A 75 9.66 -3.06 7.26
N LYS A 76 10.84 -2.43 7.16
CA LYS A 76 11.00 -0.97 7.32
C LYS A 76 10.31 -0.18 6.21
N ASP A 77 10.51 -0.59 4.96
CA ASP A 77 9.93 0.07 3.78
C ASP A 77 8.40 -0.13 3.75
N PHE A 78 7.94 -1.36 4.00
CA PHE A 78 6.53 -1.66 4.16
C PHE A 78 5.87 -0.83 5.27
N THR A 79 6.52 -0.73 6.43
CA THR A 79 6.01 0.05 7.57
C THR A 79 5.92 1.54 7.22
N ALA A 80 6.93 2.10 6.57
CA ALA A 80 6.95 3.51 6.17
C ALA A 80 5.81 3.84 5.19
N ILE A 81 5.65 3.04 4.13
CA ILE A 81 4.58 3.22 3.15
C ILE A 81 3.21 3.10 3.81
N THR A 82 2.99 2.04 4.60
CA THR A 82 1.68 1.82 5.25
C THR A 82 1.32 2.90 6.28
N LEU A 83 2.30 3.46 6.99
CA LEU A 83 2.09 4.62 7.88
C LEU A 83 1.69 5.87 7.10
N GLN A 84 2.26 6.11 5.92
CA GLN A 84 1.86 7.27 5.12
C GLN A 84 0.48 7.10 4.50
N VAL A 85 0.13 5.88 4.09
CA VAL A 85 -1.25 5.56 3.68
C VAL A 85 -2.21 5.77 4.84
N GLN A 86 -1.87 5.32 6.05
CA GLN A 86 -2.66 5.58 7.25
C GLN A 86 -2.90 7.07 7.45
N ASN A 87 -1.83 7.86 7.45
CA ASN A 87 -1.90 9.30 7.67
C ASN A 87 -2.83 9.96 6.65
N PHE A 88 -2.68 9.62 5.36
CA PHE A 88 -3.56 10.07 4.30
C PHE A 88 -5.04 9.70 4.56
N LEU A 89 -5.32 8.43 4.90
CA LEU A 89 -6.68 7.96 5.15
C LEU A 89 -7.32 8.62 6.40
N LEU A 90 -6.52 8.93 7.41
CA LEU A 90 -6.95 9.60 8.63
C LEU A 90 -6.98 11.13 8.48
N MET A 91 -6.67 11.67 7.30
CA MET A 91 -6.55 13.11 7.04
C MET A 91 -5.55 13.80 8.00
N GLN A 92 -4.46 13.10 8.31
CA GLN A 92 -3.36 13.58 9.14
C GLN A 92 -2.20 13.97 8.22
N ASP A 93 -1.94 15.27 8.09
CA ASP A 93 -0.76 15.82 7.41
C ASP A 93 0.40 16.05 8.39
#